data_AF-A0A9W8Y1M6-F1
#
_entry.id   AF-A0A9W8Y1M6-F1
#
_cell.length_a   1.000
_cell.length_b   1.000
_cell.length_c   1.000
_cell.angle_alpha   90.00
_cell.angle_beta   90.00
_cell.angle_gamma   90.00
#
_symmetry.space_group_name_H-M   'P 1'
#
loop_
_entity.id
_entity.type
_entity.pdbx_description
1 polymer ?
#
loop_
_entity_poly.entity_id
_entity_poly.type
_entity_poly.pdbx_seq_one_letter_code
_entity_poly.pdbx_strand_id
1 'polypeptide(L)' 'MQILRMNLMCLSDINVFTFHKLPGERAKEGYWPDYESHHVCRNFDAIKQWANDNAMPEADV' A
#
# COMPACT_ATOMS: atom_id res chain seq x y z
N MET A 1 -21.47 -1.68 13.02
CA MET A 1 -20.84 -1.78 11.68
C MET A 1 -19.35 -1.45 11.78
N GLN A 2 -18.50 -2.45 12.01
CA GLN A 2 -17.02 -2.32 12.03
C GLN A 2 -16.31 -3.24 11.01
N ILE A 3 -17.04 -4.14 10.35
CA ILE A 3 -16.48 -5.10 9.38
C ILE A 3 -15.85 -4.41 8.18
N LEU A 4 -16.52 -3.41 7.59
CA LEU A 4 -15.96 -2.68 6.46
C LEU A 4 -14.66 -1.97 6.85
N ARG A 5 -14.62 -1.43 8.07
CA ARG A 5 -13.43 -0.77 8.61
C ARG A 5 -12.29 -1.76 8.84
N MET A 6 -12.56 -2.92 9.43
CA MET A 6 -11.56 -3.97 9.62
C MET A 6 -11.00 -4.48 8.29
N ASN A 7 -11.89 -4.73 7.32
CA ASN A 7 -11.51 -5.18 5.99
C ASN A 7 -10.62 -4.14 5.30
N LEU A 8 -10.99 -2.86 5.34
CA LEU A 8 -10.17 -1.80 4.76
C LEU A 8 -8.77 -1.75 5.41
N MET A 9 -8.69 -1.87 6.73
CA MET A 9 -7.41 -1.75 7.47
C MET A 9 -6.46 -2.93 7.25
N CYS A 10 -6.98 -4.11 6.93
CA CYS A 10 -6.19 -5.34 6.80
C CYS A 10 -5.99 -5.83 5.36
N LEU A 11 -6.90 -5.47 4.44
CA LEU A 11 -6.90 -6.01 3.07
C LEU A 11 -6.50 -4.98 2.01
N SER A 12 -6.34 -3.70 2.36
CA SER A 12 -5.81 -2.71 1.42
C SER A 12 -4.30 -2.86 1.28
N ASP A 13 -3.84 -3.16 0.06
CA ASP A 13 -2.41 -3.13 -0.25
C ASP A 13 -2.00 -1.70 -0.60
N ILE A 14 -1.11 -1.15 0.22
CA ILE A 14 -0.48 0.17 0.03
C ILE A 14 1.05 0.06 0.00
N ASN A 15 1.58 -1.15 -0.13
CA ASN A 15 3.03 -1.37 -0.19
C ASN A 15 3.60 -0.93 -1.54
N VAL A 16 4.91 -0.68 -1.56
CA VAL A 16 5.66 -0.47 -2.79
C VAL A 16 5.85 -1.83 -3.48
N PHE A 17 5.33 -1.96 -4.71
CA PHE A 17 5.55 -3.14 -5.54
C PHE A 17 6.93 -3.08 -6.20
N THR A 18 7.73 -4.13 -5.99
CA THR A 18 8.99 -4.29 -6.72
C THR A 18 8.73 -5.02 -8.03
N PHE A 19 9.51 -4.69 -9.06
CA PHE A 19 9.39 -5.33 -10.37
C PHE A 19 10.57 -6.27 -10.58
N HIS A 20 10.29 -7.53 -10.86
CA HIS A 20 11.32 -8.55 -11.06
C HIS A 20 11.12 -9.27 -12.39
N LYS A 21 12.23 -9.79 -12.94
CA LYS A 21 12.19 -10.59 -14.15
C LYS A 21 11.78 -12.02 -13.79
N LEU A 22 10.67 -12.49 -14.35
CA LEU A 22 10.22 -13.86 -14.13
C LEU A 22 11.08 -14.87 -14.91
N PRO A 23 11.32 -16.08 -14.38
CA PRO A 23 12.04 -17.14 -15.09
C PRO A 23 11.17 -17.80 -16.17
N GLY A 24 11.81 -18.50 -17.11
CA GLY A 24 11.13 -19.30 -18.15
C GLY A 24 10.56 -18.48 -19.31
N GLU A 25 9.50 -18.96 -19.96
CA GLU A 25 8.90 -18.29 -21.12
C GLU A 25 8.37 -16.88 -20.80
N ARG A 26 7.95 -16.66 -19.54
CA ARG A 26 7.52 -15.34 -19.03
C ARG A 26 8.65 -14.31 -18.96
N ALA A 27 9.92 -14.71 -19.04
CA ALA A 27 11.04 -13.78 -19.14
C ALA A 27 10.98 -12.88 -20.39
N LYS A 28 10.24 -13.30 -21.42
CA LYS A 28 10.01 -12.55 -22.67
C LYS A 28 9.02 -11.40 -22.49
N GLU A 29 8.21 -11.41 -21.43
CA GLU A 29 7.19 -10.40 -21.14
C GLU A 29 7.76 -9.19 -20.37
N GLY A 30 9.04 -9.23 -19.99
CA GLY A 30 9.74 -8.14 -19.32
C GLY A 30 9.74 -8.26 -17.81
N TYR A 31 9.74 -7.12 -17.13
CA TYR A 31 9.66 -7.04 -15.66
C TYR A 31 8.20 -7.10 -15.22
N TRP A 32 7.91 -7.98 -14.26
CA TRP A 32 6.57 -8.18 -13.71
C TRP A 32 6.50 -7.68 -12.27
N PRO A 33 5.39 -7.05 -11.85
CA PRO A 33 5.22 -6.63 -10.46
C PRO A 33 5.08 -7.83 -9.52
N ASP A 34 5.77 -7.75 -8.38
CA ASP A 34 5.61 -8.68 -7.27
C ASP A 34 4.37 -8.33 -6.44
N TYR A 35 3.37 -9.20 -6.45
CA TYR A 35 2.16 -9.05 -5.62
C TYR A 35 2.22 -9.84 -4.31
N GLU A 36 3.29 -10.60 -4.05
CA GLU A 36 3.47 -11.34 -2.80
C GLU A 36 3.97 -10.40 -1.69
N SER A 37 3.23 -9.32 -1.45
CA SER A 37 3.50 -8.42 -0.34
C SER A 37 2.99 -9.06 0.97
N HIS A 38 3.80 -8.97 2.03
CA HIS A 38 3.36 -9.39 3.36
C HIS A 38 2.26 -8.43 3.84
N HIS A 39 1.01 -8.90 3.79
CA HIS A 39 -0.14 -8.15 4.24
C HIS A 39 -0.11 -8.01 5.77
N VAL A 40 -0.17 -6.76 6.24
CA VAL A 40 -0.24 -6.43 7.66
C VAL A 40 -1.44 -5.53 7.91
N CYS A 41 -2.20 -5.80 8.96
CA CYS A 41 -3.23 -4.87 9.41
C CYS A 41 -2.60 -3.57 9.89
N ARG A 42 -3.02 -2.44 9.34
CA ARG A 42 -2.52 -1.12 9.71
C ARG A 42 -3.56 -0.34 10.52
N ASN A 43 -3.11 0.44 11.49
CA ASN A 43 -3.98 1.36 12.22
C ASN A 43 -4.14 2.66 11.43
N PHE A 44 -5.18 2.75 10.62
CA PHE A 44 -5.44 3.92 9.77
C PHE A 44 -5.74 5.20 10.55
N ASP A 45 -6.24 5.10 11.79
CA ASP A 45 -6.45 6.29 12.62
C ASP A 45 -5.12 6.92 13.01
N ALA A 46 -4.15 6.10 13.41
CA ALA A 46 -2.82 6.58 13.76
C ALA A 46 -2.09 7.16 12.53
N ILE A 47 -2.25 6.53 11.37
CA ILE A 47 -1.71 7.05 10.10
C ILE A 47 -2.35 8.39 9.75
N LYS A 48 -3.68 8.51 9.87
CA LYS A 48 -4.40 9.75 9.60
C LYS A 48 -3.98 10.87 10.57
N GLN A 49 -3.82 10.54 11.85
CA GLN A 49 -3.35 11.50 12.84
C GLN A 49 -1.94 11.99 12.51
N TRP A 50 -1.00 11.07 12.24
CA TRP A 50 0.36 11.42 11.81
C TRP A 50 0.34 12.30 10.56
N ALA A 51 -0.50 11.95 9.57
CA ALA A 51 -0.62 12.73 8.35
C ALA A 51 -1.14 14.15 8.62
N ASN A 52 -2.12 14.32 9.49
CA ASN A 52 -2.60 15.66 9.88
C ASN A 52 -1.53 16.46 10.63
N ASP A 53 -0.78 15.79 11.52
CA ASP A 53 0.24 16.43 12.36
C ASP A 53 1.50 16.82 11.57
N ASN A 54 1.77 16.13 10.45
CA ASN A 54 2.99 16.29 9.65
C ASN A 54 2.72 16.78 8.22
N ALA A 55 1.45 16.99 7.85
CA ALA A 55 1.10 17.62 6.58
C ALA A 55 1.71 19.02 6.54
N MET A 56 2.21 19.43 5.37
CA MET A 56 2.56 20.84 5.17
C MET A 56 1.32 21.69 5.48
N PRO A 57 1.47 22.79 6.23
CA PRO A 57 0.38 23.75 6.35
C PRO A 57 -0.06 24.16 4.95
N GLU A 58 -1.38 24.27 4.76
CA GLU A 58 -1.95 24.70 3.48
C GLU A 58 -1.22 25.98 3.05
N ALA A 59 -0.68 25.98 1.82
CA ALA A 59 -0.16 27.21 1.26
C ALA A 59 -1.35 28.15 1.08
N ASP A 60 -1.32 29.29 1.75
CA ASP A 60 -2.26 30.39 1.51
C ASP A 60 -2.10 30.81 0.03
N VAL A 61 -3.00 30.35 -0.85
CA VAL A 61 -3.07 30.74 -2.27
C VAL A 61 -4.21 31.72 -2.49
#